data_AF-A0A3M1FB55-F1
#
_entry.id   AF-A0A3M1FB55-F1
#
_cell.length_a   1.000
_cell.length_b   1.000
_cell.length_c   1.000
_cell.angle_alpha   90.00
_cell.angle_beta   90.00
_cell.angle_gamma   90.00
#
_symmetry.space_group_name_H-M   'P 1'
#
loop_
_entity.id
_entity.type
_entity.pdbx_description
1 polymer ?
#
loop_
_entity_poly.entity_id
_entity_poly.type
_entity_poly.pdbx_seq_one_letter_code
_entity_poly.pdbx_strand_id
1 'polypeptide(L)'
;MKKIIKAIEEYLEREKKYLKRQIKEEVEYKNKIKEAEEREKYLVKQKRELFEKMLQYLKEFKNKKEFKEMFAHNETVKICIGKWGTELMPKGMPYWSMVLLDKDGFLYYKQGYKFMHGNLTKLTLDNYNMLTYEYLRNVYLCFKRRTRKNNR
;
A
#
# COMPACT_ATOMS: atom_id res chain seq x y z
N MET A 1 9.23 -7.26 -66.37
CA MET A 1 8.71 -8.35 -65.51
C MET A 1 9.64 -8.72 -64.36
N LYS A 2 10.87 -9.20 -64.57
CA LYS A 2 11.77 -9.65 -63.47
C LYS A 2 12.04 -8.62 -62.35
N LYS A 3 12.09 -7.32 -62.67
CA LYS A 3 12.29 -6.24 -61.67
C LYS A 3 11.09 -6.01 -60.74
N ILE A 4 9.86 -6.27 -61.21
CA ILE A 4 8.63 -6.05 -60.44
C ILE A 4 8.44 -7.17 -59.41
N ILE A 5 8.68 -8.43 -59.82
CA ILE A 5 8.59 -9.60 -58.94
C ILE A 5 9.56 -9.45 -57.75
N LYS A 6 10.81 -9.05 -58.01
CA LYS A 6 11.80 -8.80 -56.95
C LYS A 6 11.37 -7.71 -55.97
N ALA A 7 10.76 -6.62 -56.47
CA ALA A 7 10.25 -5.55 -55.62
C ALA A 7 9.09 -6.01 -54.71
N ILE A 8 8.23 -6.91 -55.22
CA ILE A 8 7.14 -7.53 -54.45
C ILE A 8 7.71 -8.46 -53.37
N GLU A 9 8.70 -9.29 -53.70
CA GLU A 9 9.38 -10.16 -52.74
C GLU A 9 10.07 -9.36 -51.62
N GLU A 10 10.79 -8.30 -51.96
CA GLU A 10 11.44 -7.40 -50.99
C GLU A 10 10.43 -6.64 -50.12
N TYR A 11 9.24 -6.33 -50.64
CA TYR A 11 8.15 -5.72 -49.85
C TYR A 11 7.58 -6.72 -48.85
N LEU A 12 7.23 -7.93 -49.30
CA LEU A 12 6.68 -8.99 -48.44
C LEU A 12 7.66 -9.40 -47.33
N GLU A 13 8.96 -9.42 -47.62
CA GLU A 13 9.97 -9.71 -46.60
C GLU A 13 10.07 -8.60 -45.54
N ARG A 14 9.96 -7.33 -45.95
CA ARG A 14 9.91 -6.18 -45.04
C ARG A 14 8.66 -6.21 -44.17
N GLU A 15 7.50 -6.49 -44.75
CA GLU A 15 6.23 -6.60 -44.03
C GLU A 15 6.26 -7.74 -43.01
N LYS A 16 6.79 -8.91 -43.38
CA LYS A 16 6.99 -10.04 -42.47
C LYS A 16 7.92 -9.69 -41.29
N LYS A 17 9.00 -8.93 -41.55
CA LYS A 17 9.91 -8.45 -40.48
C LYS A 17 9.21 -7.45 -39.56
N TYR A 18 8.38 -6.57 -40.11
CA TYR A 18 7.60 -5.60 -39.34
C TYR A 18 6.58 -6.28 -38.42
N LEU A 19 5.78 -7.21 -38.96
CA LEU A 19 4.80 -7.99 -38.19
C LEU A 19 5.45 -8.77 -37.04
N LYS A 20 6.62 -9.38 -37.29
CA LYS A 20 7.39 -10.07 -36.22
C LYS A 20 7.80 -9.14 -35.08
N ARG A 21 8.14 -7.88 -35.37
CA ARG A 21 8.48 -6.89 -34.33
C ARG A 21 7.27 -6.50 -33.51
N GLN A 22 6.13 -6.21 -34.15
CA GLN A 22 4.89 -5.86 -33.45
C GLN A 22 4.44 -6.98 -32.49
N ILE A 23 4.46 -8.23 -32.94
CA ILE A 23 4.10 -9.38 -32.10
C ILE A 23 5.04 -9.49 -30.89
N LYS A 24 6.35 -9.26 -31.09
CA LYS A 24 7.33 -9.30 -29.99
C LYS A 24 7.07 -8.21 -28.96
N GLU A 25 6.83 -6.98 -29.41
CA GLU A 25 6.53 -5.85 -28.53
C GLU A 25 5.22 -6.06 -27.75
N GLU A 26 4.20 -6.63 -28.40
CA GLU A 26 2.92 -6.96 -27.74
C GLU A 26 3.09 -8.05 -26.67
N VAL A 27 3.90 -9.08 -26.94
CA VAL A 27 4.22 -10.14 -25.96
C VAL A 27 5.01 -9.58 -24.78
N GLU A 28 6.02 -8.74 -25.03
CA GLU A 28 6.80 -8.09 -23.96
C GLU A 28 5.91 -7.20 -23.08
N TYR A 29 4.97 -6.46 -23.68
CA TYR A 29 4.00 -5.64 -22.96
C TYR A 29 3.06 -6.50 -22.10
N LYS A 30 2.51 -7.59 -22.64
CA LYS A 30 1.67 -8.54 -21.88
C LYS A 30 2.43 -9.17 -20.71
N ASN A 31 3.69 -9.53 -20.89
CA ASN A 31 4.52 -10.07 -19.81
C ASN A 31 4.76 -9.04 -18.70
N LYS A 32 5.05 -7.78 -19.04
CA LYS A 32 5.20 -6.71 -18.05
C LYS A 32 3.93 -6.47 -17.22
N ILE A 33 2.76 -6.51 -17.86
CA ILE A 33 1.48 -6.40 -17.13
C ILE A 33 1.32 -7.58 -16.16
N LYS A 34 1.55 -8.81 -16.63
CA LYS A 34 1.43 -10.00 -15.79
C LYS A 34 2.38 -9.96 -14.58
N GLU A 35 3.63 -9.56 -14.78
CA GLU A 35 4.58 -9.36 -13.67
C GLU A 35 4.12 -8.29 -12.68
N ALA A 36 3.53 -7.20 -13.17
CA ALA A 36 2.98 -6.15 -12.31
C ALA A 36 1.80 -6.68 -11.47
N GLU A 37 0.87 -7.42 -12.08
CA GLU A 37 -0.27 -8.03 -11.39
C GLU A 37 0.18 -9.06 -10.33
N GLU A 38 1.17 -9.89 -10.64
CA GLU A 38 1.72 -10.87 -9.68
C GLU A 38 2.39 -10.17 -8.50
N ARG A 39 3.15 -9.10 -8.75
CA ARG A 39 3.74 -8.26 -7.68
C ARG A 39 2.66 -7.59 -6.83
N GLU A 40 1.59 -7.08 -7.44
CA GLU A 40 0.48 -6.47 -6.71
C GLU A 40 -0.22 -7.49 -5.81
N LYS A 41 -0.57 -8.67 -6.33
CA LYS A 41 -1.16 -9.77 -5.54
C LYS A 41 -0.28 -10.14 -4.35
N TYR A 42 1.04 -10.24 -4.58
CA TYR A 42 2.00 -10.53 -3.53
C TYR A 42 2.05 -9.42 -2.45
N LEU A 43 2.07 -8.15 -2.85
CA LEU A 43 2.05 -7.02 -1.93
C LEU A 43 0.75 -6.95 -1.12
N VAL A 44 -0.41 -7.18 -1.74
CA VAL A 44 -1.71 -7.23 -1.06
C VAL A 44 -1.70 -8.31 0.03
N LYS A 45 -1.18 -9.51 -0.30
CA LYS A 45 -1.01 -10.61 0.65
C LYS A 45 -0.12 -10.21 1.82
N GLN A 46 1.06 -9.63 1.56
CA GLN A 46 1.96 -9.19 2.62
C GLN A 46 1.33 -8.12 3.53
N LYS A 47 0.63 -7.13 2.95
CA LYS A 47 -0.07 -6.12 3.74
C LYS A 47 -1.14 -6.79 4.63
N ARG A 48 -1.88 -7.79 4.12
CA ARG A 48 -2.91 -8.51 4.87
C ARG A 48 -2.33 -9.20 6.09
N GLU A 49 -1.31 -10.02 5.89
CA GLU A 49 -0.63 -10.76 6.95
C GLU A 49 -0.08 -9.82 8.04
N LEU A 50 0.42 -8.66 7.63
CA LEU A 50 0.93 -7.65 8.55
C LEU A 50 -0.19 -7.00 9.37
N PHE A 51 -1.32 -6.70 8.75
CA PHE A 51 -2.48 -6.14 9.43
C PHE A 51 -3.12 -7.14 10.41
N GLU A 52 -3.25 -8.40 10.02
CA GLU A 52 -3.74 -9.48 10.91
C GLU A 52 -2.83 -9.64 12.14
N LYS A 53 -1.49 -9.58 11.96
CA LYS A 53 -0.54 -9.55 13.08
C LYS A 53 -0.76 -8.34 14.00
N MET A 54 -1.05 -7.16 13.45
CA MET A 54 -1.37 -5.98 14.28
C MET A 54 -2.66 -6.19 15.09
N LEU A 55 -3.70 -6.77 14.49
CA LEU A 55 -4.95 -7.07 15.20
C LEU A 55 -4.73 -8.07 16.35
N GLN A 56 -3.89 -9.08 16.14
CA GLN A 56 -3.52 -10.02 17.19
C GLN A 56 -2.79 -9.33 18.35
N TYR A 57 -1.77 -8.52 18.04
CA TYR A 57 -1.08 -7.71 19.06
C TYR A 57 -2.02 -6.77 19.80
N LEU A 58 -2.98 -6.19 19.10
CA LEU A 58 -3.98 -5.30 19.68
C LEU A 58 -4.88 -6.06 20.67
N LYS A 59 -5.35 -7.26 20.31
CA LYS A 59 -6.13 -8.13 21.20
C LYS A 59 -5.37 -8.49 22.47
N GLU A 60 -4.08 -8.82 22.35
CA GLU A 60 -3.21 -9.09 23.49
C GLU A 60 -2.99 -7.83 24.35
N PHE A 61 -2.79 -6.68 23.70
CA PHE A 61 -2.51 -5.42 24.38
C PHE A 61 -3.70 -4.89 25.18
N LYS A 62 -4.94 -5.04 24.69
CA LYS A 62 -6.17 -4.59 25.39
C LYS A 62 -6.33 -5.17 26.79
N ASN A 63 -5.84 -6.39 27.00
CA ASN A 63 -5.98 -7.08 28.28
C ASN A 63 -4.94 -6.63 29.32
N LYS A 64 -3.96 -5.82 28.91
CA LYS A 64 -2.91 -5.36 29.82
C LYS A 64 -3.32 -4.13 30.60
N LYS A 65 -2.77 -3.97 31.81
CA LYS A 65 -3.03 -2.82 32.68
C LYS A 65 -2.63 -1.50 32.01
N GLU A 66 -1.55 -1.50 31.22
CA GLU A 66 -1.07 -0.29 30.54
C GLU A 66 -2.08 0.25 29.53
N PHE A 67 -2.87 -0.62 28.90
CA PHE A 67 -3.93 -0.17 28.00
C PHE A 67 -4.96 0.68 28.76
N LYS A 68 -5.40 0.23 29.94
CA LYS A 68 -6.37 0.98 30.76
C LYS A 68 -5.78 2.32 31.24
N GLU A 69 -4.51 2.33 31.64
CA GLU A 69 -3.80 3.53 32.08
C GLU A 69 -3.63 4.54 30.94
N MET A 70 -3.35 4.08 29.71
CA MET A 70 -3.23 4.94 28.53
C MET A 70 -4.50 5.72 28.19
N PHE A 71 -5.67 5.19 28.54
CA PHE A 71 -6.97 5.78 28.25
C PHE A 71 -7.67 6.35 29.50
N ALA A 72 -6.95 6.56 30.60
CA ALA A 72 -7.52 7.12 31.84
C ALA A 72 -8.19 8.48 31.63
N HIS A 73 -7.72 9.26 30.65
CA HIS A 73 -8.28 10.56 30.26
C HIS A 73 -9.25 10.49 29.06
N ASN A 74 -9.65 9.30 28.61
CA ASN A 74 -10.51 9.07 27.45
C ASN A 74 -10.02 9.68 26.12
N GLU A 75 -8.73 9.99 26.00
CA GLU A 75 -8.15 10.55 24.77
C GLU A 75 -7.68 9.46 23.80
N THR A 76 -7.84 9.68 22.49
CA THR A 76 -7.24 8.81 21.47
C THR A 76 -5.72 8.92 21.48
N VAL A 77 -5.01 7.79 21.50
CA VAL A 77 -3.56 7.77 21.53
C VAL A 77 -2.99 7.71 20.12
N LYS A 78 -2.00 8.58 19.85
CA LYS A 78 -1.27 8.59 18.60
C LYS A 78 -0.21 7.48 18.55
N ILE A 79 -0.31 6.61 17.55
CA ILE A 79 0.63 5.48 17.36
C ILE A 79 1.76 5.85 16.41
N CYS A 80 1.43 6.38 15.24
CA CYS A 80 2.38 6.67 14.17
C CYS A 80 1.92 7.87 13.36
N ILE A 81 2.88 8.67 12.85
CA ILE A 81 2.65 9.75 11.89
C ILE A 81 3.52 9.45 10.66
N GLY A 82 3.01 9.72 9.47
CA GLY A 82 3.74 9.60 8.22
C GLY A 82 3.20 10.55 7.17
N LYS A 83 3.61 10.31 5.92
CA LYS A 83 3.15 11.05 4.76
C LYS A 83 2.58 10.04 3.76
N TRP A 84 1.33 9.60 3.97
CA TRP A 84 0.66 8.63 3.10
C TRP A 84 -0.69 9.08 2.54
N GLY A 85 -1.15 8.48 1.44
CA GLY A 85 -2.35 8.88 0.68
C GLY A 85 -2.08 9.80 -0.52
N THR A 86 -0.87 9.73 -1.08
CA THR A 86 -0.33 10.63 -2.12
C THR A 86 -1.10 10.67 -3.43
N GLU A 87 -1.80 9.58 -3.79
CA GLU A 87 -2.46 9.47 -5.10
C GLU A 87 -3.69 10.38 -5.22
N LEU A 88 -4.29 10.79 -4.10
CA LEU A 88 -5.47 11.66 -4.08
C LEU A 88 -5.13 13.13 -3.80
N MET A 89 -3.85 13.49 -3.65
CA MET A 89 -3.45 14.82 -3.17
C MET A 89 -2.80 15.67 -4.28
N PRO A 90 -3.13 16.97 -4.38
CA PRO A 90 -2.47 17.88 -5.31
C PRO A 90 -0.95 17.91 -5.09
N LYS A 91 -0.18 17.76 -6.18
CA LYS A 91 1.28 17.85 -6.12
C LYS A 91 1.72 19.19 -5.53
N GLY A 92 2.64 19.15 -4.57
CA GLY A 92 3.29 20.33 -4.00
C GLY A 92 2.72 20.83 -2.65
N MET A 93 1.64 20.24 -2.13
CA MET A 93 1.13 20.61 -0.80
C MET A 93 1.68 19.70 0.32
N PRO A 94 2.09 20.26 1.48
CA PRO A 94 2.52 19.45 2.62
C PRO A 94 1.34 18.69 3.22
N TYR A 95 1.42 17.36 3.23
CA TYR A 95 0.39 16.46 3.74
C TYR A 95 0.95 15.59 4.87
N TRP A 96 0.04 15.07 5.70
CA TRP A 96 0.36 14.16 6.79
C TRP A 96 -0.72 13.08 6.92
N SER A 97 -0.32 11.94 7.45
CA SER A 97 -1.21 10.85 7.85
C SER A 97 -0.83 10.36 9.25
N MET A 98 -1.81 9.87 10.00
CA MET A 98 -1.58 9.28 11.32
C MET A 98 -2.48 8.08 11.55
N VAL A 99 -1.98 7.15 12.38
CA VAL A 99 -2.79 6.10 12.98
C VAL A 99 -2.96 6.39 14.46
N LEU A 100 -4.21 6.38 14.89
CA LEU A 100 -4.67 6.56 16.26
C LEU A 100 -5.21 5.24 16.81
N LEU A 101 -5.13 5.07 18.12
CA LEU A 101 -5.74 3.98 18.88
C LEU A 101 -6.78 4.59 19.83
N ASP A 102 -8.01 4.09 19.81
CA ASP A 102 -9.05 4.50 20.75
C ASP A 102 -9.12 3.60 21.99
N LYS A 103 -9.95 4.01 22.96
CA LYS A 103 -10.19 3.29 24.22
C LYS A 103 -10.90 1.94 24.05
N ASP A 104 -11.66 1.79 22.97
CA ASP A 104 -12.32 0.52 22.61
C ASP A 104 -11.34 -0.42 21.89
N GLY A 105 -10.13 0.07 21.65
CA GLY A 105 -9.02 -0.61 20.99
C GLY A 105 -9.29 -0.85 19.50
N PHE A 106 -9.87 0.13 18.83
CA PHE A 106 -9.91 0.26 17.39
C PHE A 106 -8.79 1.18 16.91
N LEU A 107 -8.27 0.85 15.72
CA LEU A 107 -7.31 1.70 15.02
C LEU A 107 -8.07 2.64 14.10
N TYR A 108 -7.69 3.91 14.10
CA TYR A 108 -8.20 4.89 13.16
C TYR A 108 -7.07 5.48 12.34
N TYR A 109 -7.34 5.66 11.06
CA TYR A 109 -6.54 6.43 10.15
C TYR A 109 -7.11 7.85 10.06
N LYS A 110 -6.23 8.84 10.10
CA LYS A 110 -6.56 10.23 9.84
C LYS A 110 -5.50 10.82 8.94
N GLN A 111 -5.92 11.48 7.88
CA GLN A 111 -5.02 12.22 7.00
C GLN A 111 -5.39 13.69 6.96
N GLY A 112 -4.49 14.54 6.51
CA GLY A 112 -4.73 15.96 6.38
C GLY A 112 -3.69 16.65 5.51
N TYR A 113 -3.96 17.90 5.19
CA TYR A 113 -3.05 18.77 4.45
C TYR A 113 -2.86 20.06 5.26
N LYS A 114 -1.60 20.46 5.44
CA LYS A 114 -1.24 21.65 6.24
C LYS A 114 -2.01 21.67 7.59
N PHE A 115 -2.95 22.60 7.75
CA PHE A 115 -3.79 22.78 8.95
C PHE A 115 -5.20 22.16 8.85
N MET A 116 -5.59 21.59 7.70
CA MET A 116 -6.87 20.89 7.57
C MET A 116 -6.76 19.43 8.03
N HIS A 117 -7.79 19.01 8.76
CA HIS A 117 -7.96 17.65 9.21
C HIS A 117 -8.97 16.94 8.31
N GLY A 118 -8.57 15.81 7.74
CA GLY A 118 -9.49 14.87 7.12
C GLY A 118 -10.26 14.06 8.16
N ASN A 119 -11.21 13.28 7.65
CA ASN A 119 -12.08 12.44 8.48
C ASN A 119 -11.29 11.34 9.19
N LEU A 120 -11.82 10.93 10.33
CA LEU A 120 -11.35 9.79 11.09
C LEU A 120 -11.96 8.52 10.47
N THR A 121 -11.13 7.67 9.88
CA THR A 121 -11.56 6.41 9.25
C THR A 121 -11.13 5.24 10.11
N LYS A 122 -12.07 4.40 10.53
CA LYS A 122 -11.75 3.17 11.27
C LYS A 122 -10.99 2.20 10.34
N LEU A 123 -9.81 1.74 10.75
CA LEU A 123 -9.03 0.75 10.01
C LEU A 123 -9.59 -0.66 10.25
N THR A 124 -9.93 -1.35 9.16
CA THR A 124 -10.48 -2.70 9.11
C THR A 124 -9.76 -3.55 8.07
N LEU A 125 -10.08 -4.85 8.02
CA LEU A 125 -9.58 -5.75 6.97
C LEU A 125 -10.01 -5.34 5.56
N ASP A 126 -11.04 -4.49 5.43
CA ASP A 126 -11.53 -4.07 4.11
C ASP A 126 -10.80 -2.85 3.58
N ASN A 127 -10.18 -2.05 4.47
CA ASN A 127 -9.63 -0.74 4.10
C ASN A 127 -8.16 -0.54 4.48
N TYR A 128 -7.49 -1.51 5.12
CA TYR A 128 -6.06 -1.42 5.45
C TYR A 128 -5.14 -1.27 4.21
N ASN A 129 -5.61 -1.69 3.02
CA ASN A 129 -4.90 -1.56 1.75
C ASN A 129 -4.69 -0.10 1.33
N MET A 130 -5.50 0.81 1.88
CA MET A 130 -5.36 2.28 1.81
C MET A 130 -4.13 2.80 2.56
N LEU A 131 -3.22 1.92 3.01
CA LEU A 131 -1.92 2.27 3.57
C LEU A 131 -0.81 1.66 2.69
N THR A 132 0.36 2.31 2.61
CA THR A 132 1.53 1.68 1.98
C THR A 132 1.89 0.47 2.79
N TYR A 133 2.56 -0.46 2.13
CA TYR A 133 3.30 -1.50 2.84
C TYR A 133 4.28 -0.89 3.87
N GLU A 134 5.09 0.10 3.48
CA GLU A 134 6.04 0.75 4.38
C GLU A 134 5.37 1.43 5.58
N TYR A 135 4.30 2.18 5.36
CA TYR A 135 3.58 2.83 6.46
C TYR A 135 2.93 1.81 7.39
N LEU A 136 2.25 0.80 6.85
CA LEU A 136 1.68 -0.28 7.64
C LEU A 136 2.75 -1.03 8.44
N ARG A 137 3.93 -1.25 7.85
CA ARG A 137 5.09 -1.85 8.51
C ARG A 137 5.59 -0.98 9.67
N ASN A 138 5.65 0.33 9.49
CA ASN A 138 6.05 1.25 10.56
C ASN A 138 5.03 1.29 11.69
N VAL A 139 3.73 1.29 11.38
CA VAL A 139 2.66 1.18 12.38
C VAL A 139 2.79 -0.12 13.18
N TYR A 140 2.98 -1.24 12.50
CA TYR A 140 3.24 -2.54 13.12
C TYR A 140 4.46 -2.50 14.06
N LEU A 141 5.58 -1.94 13.61
CA LEU A 141 6.79 -1.82 14.41
C LEU A 141 6.58 -0.92 15.64
N CYS A 142 5.84 0.19 15.50
CA CYS A 142 5.44 1.06 16.60
C CYS A 142 4.60 0.29 17.64
N PHE A 143 3.60 -0.48 17.20
CA PHE A 143 2.80 -1.34 18.07
C PHE A 143 3.66 -2.37 18.79
N LYS A 144 4.47 -3.12 18.05
CA LYS A 144 5.35 -4.14 18.59
C LYS A 144 6.35 -3.59 19.62
N ARG A 145 6.87 -2.38 19.40
CA ARG A 145 7.76 -1.71 20.37
C ARG A 145 7.02 -1.32 21.64
N ARG A 146 5.80 -0.77 21.52
CA ARG A 146 4.95 -0.42 22.66
C ARG A 146 4.54 -1.66 23.46
N THR A 147 4.28 -2.80 22.83
CA THR A 147 3.93 -4.05 23.53
C THR A 147 5.12 -4.75 24.18
N ARG A 148 6.35 -4.53 23.71
CA ARG A 148 7.59 -5.17 24.21
C ARG A 148 8.31 -4.42 25.33
N LYS A 149 8.12 -3.10 25.47
CA LYS A 149 8.93 -2.26 26.37
C LYS A 149 8.86 -2.63 27.87
N ASN A 150 7.99 -3.55 28.29
CA ASN A 150 7.76 -3.89 29.71
C ASN A 150 8.08 -5.36 30.09
N ASN A 151 8.77 -6.13 29.25
CA ASN A 151 9.35 -7.43 29.66
C ASN A 151 10.81 -7.31 30.14
N ARG A 152 11.27 -6.11 30.48
CA ARG A 152 12.58 -5.83 31.07
C ARG A 152 12.41 -5.11 32.38
#